data_AF-A0A382J0R5-F1
#
_entry.id   AF-A0A382J0R5-F1
#
_cell.length_a   1.000
_cell.length_b   1.000
_cell.length_c   1.000
_cell.angle_alpha   90.00
_cell.angle_beta   90.00
_cell.angle_gamma   90.00
#
_symmetry.space_group_name_H-M   'P 1'
#
loop_
_entity.id
_entity.type
_entity.pdbx_description
1 polymer ?
#
loop_
_entity_poly.entity_id
_entity_poly.type
_entity_poly.pdbx_seq_one_letter_code
_entity_poly.pdbx_strand_id
1 'polypeptide(L)'
;MISNNPKCGAVLFAKNNRIDCKIINDFRYPILKNKNKEYELVLKYYKTNLILLAGYMKKIPKNIVKIYKHKIMNIHPALLPNYGGEGFYGMKVHDAVINANEKVSGATVHLVNNEYDKGSII
;
A
#
# COMPACT_ATOMS: atom_id res chain seq x y z
N MET A 1 3.66 0.68 -12.17
CA MET A 1 2.79 1.22 -11.10
C MET A 1 1.46 0.45 -11.08
N ILE A 2 0.95 0.12 -9.89
CA ILE A 2 -0.42 -0.39 -9.72
C ILE A 2 -1.20 0.62 -8.88
N SER A 3 -2.45 0.90 -9.27
CA SER A 3 -3.38 1.72 -8.48
C SER A 3 -4.76 1.06 -8.42
N ASN A 4 -5.48 1.23 -7.31
CA ASN A 4 -6.88 0.87 -7.20
C ASN A 4 -7.83 2.03 -7.56
N ASN A 5 -7.32 3.26 -7.67
CA ASN A 5 -8.07 4.44 -8.05
C ASN A 5 -7.58 4.97 -9.42
N PRO A 6 -8.36 4.83 -10.50
CA PRO A 6 -7.96 5.32 -11.82
C PRO A 6 -7.87 6.84 -11.91
N LYS A 7 -8.45 7.57 -10.95
CA LYS A 7 -8.50 9.04 -10.93
C LYS A 7 -7.45 9.69 -10.00
N CYS A 8 -6.59 8.90 -9.35
CA CYS A 8 -5.58 9.50 -8.46
C CYS A 8 -4.45 10.17 -9.26
N GLY A 9 -3.83 11.20 -8.67
CA GLY A 9 -2.74 11.95 -9.31
C GLY A 9 -1.54 11.09 -9.73
N ALA A 10 -1.30 9.97 -9.01
CA ALA A 10 -0.24 9.02 -9.36
C ALA A 10 -0.45 8.38 -10.75
N VAL A 11 -1.70 8.18 -11.19
CA VAL A 11 -1.99 7.65 -12.54
C VAL A 11 -1.62 8.66 -13.61
N LEU A 12 -1.94 9.94 -13.40
CA LEU A 12 -1.53 11.01 -14.30
C LEU A 12 0.00 11.14 -14.34
N PHE A 13 0.64 11.11 -13.18
CA PHE A 13 2.09 11.12 -13.06
C PHE A 13 2.73 9.97 -13.85
N ALA A 14 2.23 8.74 -13.67
CA ALA A 14 2.75 7.57 -14.38
C ALA A 14 2.59 7.72 -15.89
N LYS A 15 1.43 8.18 -16.37
CA LYS A 15 1.19 8.44 -17.80
C LYS A 15 2.18 9.48 -18.36
N ASN A 16 2.36 10.60 -17.67
CA ASN A 16 3.23 11.69 -18.13
C ASN A 16 4.70 11.27 -18.17
N ASN A 17 5.11 10.35 -17.29
CA ASN A 17 6.48 9.84 -17.21
C ASN A 17 6.69 8.51 -17.93
N ARG A 18 5.73 8.06 -18.76
CA ARG A 18 5.79 6.78 -19.49
C ARG A 18 6.06 5.57 -18.59
N ILE A 19 5.55 5.62 -17.35
CA ILE A 19 5.57 4.51 -16.41
C ILE A 19 4.30 3.69 -16.64
N ASP A 20 4.48 2.42 -16.96
CA ASP A 20 3.38 1.49 -17.10
C ASP A 20 2.47 1.48 -15.86
N CYS A 21 1.18 1.67 -16.08
CA CYS A 21 0.18 1.75 -15.03
C CYS A 21 -0.92 0.70 -15.24
N LYS A 22 -1.12 -0.16 -14.23
CA LYS A 22 -2.26 -1.10 -14.18
C LYS A 22 -3.24 -0.66 -13.11
N ILE A 23 -4.52 -0.62 -13.47
CA ILE A 23 -5.60 -0.34 -12.50
C ILE A 23 -6.22 -1.66 -12.07
N ILE A 24 -6.06 -1.99 -10.79
CA ILE A 24 -6.60 -3.21 -10.18
C ILE A 24 -7.53 -2.82 -9.03
N ASN A 25 -8.84 -2.94 -9.25
CA ASN A 25 -9.87 -2.63 -8.28
C ASN A 25 -11.11 -3.52 -8.45
N ASP A 26 -12.03 -3.44 -7.49
CA ASP A 26 -13.21 -4.31 -7.45
C ASP A 26 -14.18 -4.08 -8.62
N PHE A 27 -14.14 -2.89 -9.24
CA PHE A 27 -14.94 -2.58 -10.43
C PHE A 27 -14.42 -3.29 -11.68
N ARG A 28 -13.10 -3.27 -11.94
CA ARG A 28 -12.49 -3.96 -13.09
C ARG A 28 -12.40 -5.47 -12.88
N TYR A 29 -12.21 -5.89 -11.63
CA TYR A 29 -12.05 -7.29 -11.24
C TYR A 29 -13.01 -7.61 -10.09
N PRO A 30 -14.31 -7.80 -10.38
CA PRO A 30 -15.27 -8.25 -9.39
C PRO A 30 -14.84 -9.61 -8.83
N ILE A 31 -15.36 -9.98 -7.66
CA ILE A 31 -15.01 -11.22 -6.92
C ILE A 31 -14.92 -12.45 -7.82
N LEU A 32 -15.84 -12.61 -8.78
CA LEU A 32 -15.90 -13.71 -9.73
C LEU A 32 -14.71 -13.79 -10.72
N LYS A 33 -13.99 -12.68 -10.94
CA LYS A 33 -12.79 -12.60 -11.82
C LYS A 33 -11.46 -12.65 -11.07
N ASN A 34 -11.50 -12.82 -9.74
CA ASN A 34 -10.38 -12.92 -8.80
C ASN A 34 -9.26 -11.86 -8.97
N LYS A 35 -9.46 -10.70 -8.34
CA LYS A 35 -8.48 -9.61 -8.20
C LYS A 35 -7.09 -10.06 -7.69
N ASN A 36 -7.00 -11.08 -6.82
CA ASN A 36 -5.73 -11.55 -6.28
C ASN A 36 -4.86 -12.21 -7.35
N LYS A 37 -5.48 -12.92 -8.29
CA LYS A 37 -4.79 -13.53 -9.44
C LYS A 37 -4.21 -12.45 -10.36
N GLU A 38 -4.90 -11.33 -10.53
CA GLU A 38 -4.40 -10.23 -11.35
C GLU A 38 -3.12 -9.61 -10.76
N TYR A 39 -3.06 -9.43 -9.44
CA TYR A 39 -1.81 -8.98 -8.79
C TYR A 39 -0.65 -9.92 -9.11
N GLU A 40 -0.83 -11.24 -8.99
CA GLU A 40 0.22 -12.21 -9.30
C GLU A 40 0.66 -12.12 -10.76
N LEU A 41 -0.30 -12.07 -11.70
CA LEU A 41 -0.01 -12.00 -13.14
C LEU A 41 0.77 -10.73 -13.48
N VAL A 42 0.32 -9.58 -13.00
CA VAL A 42 0.99 -8.29 -13.25
C VAL A 42 2.38 -8.27 -12.63
N LEU A 43 2.51 -8.65 -11.35
CA LEU A 43 3.80 -8.64 -10.67
C LEU A 43 4.81 -9.60 -11.32
N LYS A 44 4.35 -10.77 -11.78
CA LYS A 44 5.16 -11.74 -12.52
C LYS A 44 5.55 -11.23 -13.90
N TYR A 45 4.63 -10.62 -14.64
CA TYR A 45 4.89 -10.04 -15.96
C TYR A 45 6.02 -9.00 -15.89
N TYR A 46 5.98 -8.11 -14.90
CA TYR A 46 7.03 -7.10 -14.68
C TYR A 46 8.29 -7.64 -13.99
N LYS A 47 8.38 -8.95 -13.71
CA LYS A 47 9.50 -9.57 -12.98
C LYS A 47 9.85 -8.81 -11.69
N THR A 48 8.82 -8.41 -10.94
CA THR A 48 8.97 -7.51 -9.79
C THR A 48 9.89 -8.12 -8.73
N ASN A 49 10.86 -7.35 -8.23
CA ASN A 49 11.76 -7.79 -7.15
C ASN A 49 11.43 -7.15 -5.80
N LEU A 50 10.79 -5.99 -5.80
CA LEU A 50 10.45 -5.20 -4.63
C LEU A 50 9.13 -4.47 -4.86
N ILE A 51 8.27 -4.43 -3.83
CA ILE A 51 7.00 -3.72 -3.85
C ILE A 51 7.09 -2.57 -2.84
N LEU A 52 6.78 -1.35 -3.30
CA LEU A 52 6.71 -0.15 -2.47
C LEU A 52 5.25 0.31 -2.38
N LEU A 53 4.71 0.33 -1.16
CA LEU A 53 3.38 0.86 -0.89
C LEU A 53 3.53 2.35 -0.54
N ALA A 54 3.06 3.20 -1.45
CA ALA A 54 3.10 4.65 -1.31
C ALA A 54 1.67 5.21 -1.35
N GLY A 55 1.01 5.25 -0.18
CA GLY A 55 -0.39 5.66 -0.08
C GLY A 55 -1.39 4.61 -0.59
N TYR A 56 -1.08 3.33 -0.42
CA TYR A 56 -1.96 2.24 -0.86
C TYR A 56 -2.91 1.80 0.26
N MET A 57 -4.19 2.18 0.16
CA MET A 57 -5.16 2.08 1.25
C MET A 57 -5.90 0.72 1.38
N LYS A 58 -5.36 -0.34 0.77
CA LYS A 58 -5.99 -1.68 0.79
C LYS A 58 -5.00 -2.70 1.30
N LYS A 59 -5.49 -3.70 2.04
CA LYS A 59 -4.67 -4.84 2.46
C LYS A 59 -4.09 -5.56 1.25
N ILE A 60 -2.80 -5.90 1.33
CA ILE A 60 -2.17 -6.76 0.34
C ILE A 60 -2.66 -8.20 0.52
N PRO A 61 -3.03 -8.91 -0.55
CA PRO A 61 -3.45 -10.30 -0.45
C PRO A 61 -2.39 -11.19 0.18
N LYS A 62 -2.79 -12.11 1.07
CA LYS A 62 -1.88 -12.97 1.85
C LYS A 62 -0.92 -13.78 0.97
N ASN A 63 -1.38 -14.24 -0.19
CA ASN A 63 -0.56 -14.93 -1.18
C ASN A 63 0.57 -14.05 -1.72
N ILE A 64 0.30 -12.77 -2.01
CA ILE A 64 1.32 -11.81 -2.43
C ILE A 64 2.32 -11.55 -1.31
N VAL A 65 1.85 -11.33 -0.08
CA VAL A 65 2.72 -11.16 1.10
C VAL A 65 3.65 -12.36 1.28
N LYS A 66 3.14 -13.59 1.04
CA LYS A 66 3.94 -14.83 1.12
C LYS A 66 5.01 -14.89 0.01
N ILE A 67 4.64 -14.61 -1.24
CA ILE A 67 5.56 -14.66 -2.40
C ILE A 67 6.66 -13.59 -2.26
N TYR A 68 6.30 -12.40 -1.77
CA TYR A 68 7.19 -11.26 -1.61
C TYR A 68 7.60 -11.05 -0.15
N LYS A 69 7.78 -12.13 0.63
CA LYS A 69 8.21 -12.03 2.02
C LYS A 69 9.51 -11.22 2.11
N HIS A 70 9.55 -10.23 3.02
CA HIS A 70 10.66 -9.27 3.18
C HIS A 70 10.97 -8.41 1.93
N LYS A 71 10.05 -8.34 0.96
CA LYS A 71 10.20 -7.59 -0.30
C LYS A 71 9.02 -6.64 -0.54
N ILE A 72 8.29 -6.30 0.51
CA ILE A 72 7.23 -5.30 0.48
C ILE A 72 7.52 -4.31 1.59
N MET A 73 7.64 -3.03 1.23
CA MET A 73 7.82 -1.92 2.17
C MET A 73 6.62 -0.99 2.09
N ASN A 74 6.23 -0.44 3.24
CA ASN A 74 5.20 0.58 3.33
C ASN A 74 5.75 1.79 4.09
N ILE A 75 5.32 2.97 3.65
CA ILE A 75 5.50 4.21 4.42
C ILE A 75 4.20 4.53 5.15
N HIS A 76 4.31 4.73 6.47
CA HIS A 76 3.20 5.08 7.35
C HIS A 76 3.43 6.47 7.97
N PRO A 77 2.45 7.39 7.97
CA PRO A 77 2.64 8.76 8.43
C PRO A 77 2.45 8.92 9.96
N ALA A 78 3.06 8.02 10.74
CA ALA A 78 3.21 8.14 12.18
C ALA A 78 4.46 7.38 12.65
N LEU A 79 4.89 7.62 13.89
CA LEU A 79 5.96 6.86 14.55
C LEU A 79 5.39 5.54 15.09
N LEU A 80 5.49 4.47 14.31
CA LEU A 80 4.97 3.16 14.71
C LEU A 80 5.62 2.66 16.02
N PRO A 81 4.87 1.99 16.90
CA PRO A 81 3.51 1.44 16.68
C PRO A 81 2.37 2.45 16.88
N ASN A 82 2.64 3.71 17.23
CA ASN A 82 1.60 4.70 17.49
C ASN A 82 0.83 5.03 16.21
N TYR A 83 -0.49 5.14 16.33
CA TYR A 83 -1.40 5.48 15.22
C TYR A 83 -1.22 4.58 13.99
N GLY A 84 -0.83 3.31 14.19
CA GLY A 84 -0.77 2.28 13.15
C GLY A 84 -1.89 1.27 13.30
N GLY A 85 -2.09 0.44 12.28
CA GLY A 85 -3.07 -0.64 12.30
C GLY A 85 -4.38 -0.30 11.61
N GLU A 86 -5.37 -1.17 11.80
CA GLU A 86 -6.66 -1.03 11.11
C GLU A 86 -7.37 0.28 11.52
N GLY A 87 -7.84 1.04 10.54
CA GLY A 87 -8.49 2.34 10.76
C GLY A 87 -7.55 3.55 10.67
N PHE A 88 -6.24 3.36 10.79
CA PHE A 88 -5.24 4.42 10.70
C PHE A 88 -4.63 4.49 9.29
N TYR A 89 -5.27 5.22 8.39
CA TYR A 89 -4.79 5.41 7.02
C TYR A 89 -5.18 6.79 6.48
N GLY A 90 -4.37 7.32 5.56
CA GLY A 90 -4.59 8.65 4.99
C GLY A 90 -4.69 9.74 6.07
N MET A 91 -5.65 10.66 5.92
CA MET A 91 -5.84 11.78 6.86
C MET A 91 -6.17 11.35 8.29
N LYS A 92 -6.77 10.17 8.48
CA LYS A 92 -7.14 9.67 9.82
C LYS A 92 -5.96 9.57 10.77
N VAL A 93 -4.75 9.31 10.25
CA VAL A 93 -3.53 9.26 11.06
C VAL A 93 -3.19 10.65 11.59
N HIS A 94 -3.18 11.66 10.72
CA HIS A 94 -2.91 13.04 11.10
C HIS A 94 -3.97 13.59 12.06
N ASP A 95 -5.25 13.33 11.79
CA ASP A 95 -6.35 13.74 12.66
C ASP A 95 -6.20 13.13 14.06
N ALA A 96 -5.83 11.85 14.15
CA ALA A 96 -5.64 11.19 15.44
C ALA A 96 -4.46 11.75 16.24
N VAL A 97 -3.33 12.03 15.58
CA VAL A 97 -2.16 12.67 16.20
C VAL A 97 -2.52 14.06 16.75
N ILE A 98 -3.25 14.87 15.97
CA ILE A 98 -3.70 16.20 16.38
C ILE A 98 -4.69 16.11 17.55
N ASN A 99 -5.68 15.22 17.46
CA ASN A 99 -6.70 15.05 18.50
C ASN A 99 -6.11 14.54 19.82
N ALA A 100 -5.02 13.79 19.77
CA ALA A 100 -4.28 13.35 20.94
C ALA A 100 -3.34 14.44 21.52
N ASN A 101 -3.26 15.62 20.90
CA ASN A 101 -2.37 16.72 21.28
C ASN A 101 -0.89 16.34 21.33
N GLU A 102 -0.48 15.41 20.46
CA GLU A 102 0.91 14.96 20.35
C GLU A 102 1.83 16.14 20.05
N LYS A 103 2.97 16.20 20.73
CA LYS A 103 3.98 17.25 20.49
C LYS A 103 4.93 16.90 19.35
N VAL A 104 5.03 15.62 19.02
CA VAL A 104 5.92 15.10 17.99
C VAL A 104 5.14 14.13 17.12
N SER A 105 5.28 14.28 15.81
CA SER A 105 4.81 13.33 14.81
C SER A 105 5.96 12.95 13.89
N GLY A 106 5.73 12.03 12.96
CA GLY A 106 6.75 11.58 12.04
C GLY A 106 6.21 10.59 11.03
N ALA A 107 7.12 9.85 10.41
CA ALA A 107 6.79 8.78 9.50
C ALA A 107 7.67 7.56 9.80
N THR A 108 7.18 6.38 9.46
CA THR A 108 7.90 5.12 9.59
C THR A 108 7.89 4.38 8.26
N VAL A 109 9.05 3.87 7.85
CA VAL A 109 9.13 2.86 6.80
C VAL A 109 9.26 1.50 7.48
N HIS A 110 8.46 0.53 7.06
CA HIS A 110 8.49 -0.81 7.63
C HIS A 110 8.24 -1.87 6.56
N LEU A 111 8.67 -3.10 6.86
CA LEU A 111 8.31 -4.27 6.06
C LEU A 111 6.83 -4.59 6.25
N VAL A 112 6.15 -5.05 5.19
CA VAL A 112 4.75 -5.46 5.27
C VAL A 112 4.64 -6.95 5.63
N ASN A 113 3.74 -7.28 6.55
CA ASN A 113 3.33 -8.65 6.87
C ASN A 113 1.79 -8.79 6.76
N ASN A 114 1.21 -9.84 7.34
CA ASN A 114 -0.25 -10.08 7.27
C ASN A 114 -1.07 -9.22 8.25
N GLU A 115 -0.41 -8.49 9.13
CA GLU A 115 -0.99 -7.55 10.09
C GLU A 115 -0.68 -6.12 9.64
N TYR A 116 -1.65 -5.21 9.81
CA TYR A 116 -1.46 -3.82 9.41
C TYR A 116 -0.39 -3.17 10.29
N ASP A 117 0.62 -2.57 9.67
CA ASP A 117 1.65 -1.73 10.31
C ASP A 117 2.41 -2.38 11.47
N LYS A 118 2.50 -3.72 11.48
CA LYS A 118 3.21 -4.52 12.50
C LYS A 118 4.45 -5.25 11.99
N GLY A 119 4.92 -4.94 10.79
CA GLY A 119 6.18 -5.52 10.33
C GLY A 119 7.39 -4.75 10.87
N SER A 120 8.57 -5.31 10.69
CA SER A 120 9.82 -4.73 11.20
C SER A 120 10.06 -3.34 10.60
N ILE A 121 10.34 -2.38 11.48
CA ILE A 121 10.77 -1.02 11.12
C ILE A 121 12.17 -1.08 10.51
N ILE A 122 12.42 -0.23 9.51
CA ILE A 122 13.69 -0.10 8.79
C ILE A 122 14.40 1.18 9.22
#